data_AF-A0A8I2BH99-F1
#
_entry.id   AF-A0A8I2BH99-F1
#
_cell.length_a   1.000
_cell.length_b   1.000
_cell.length_c   1.000
_cell.angle_alpha   90.00
_cell.angle_beta   90.00
_cell.angle_gamma   90.00
#
_symmetry.space_group_name_H-M   'P 1'
#
loop_
_entity.id
_entity.type
_entity.pdbx_description
1 polymer ?
#
loop_
_entity_poly.entity_id
_entity_poly.type
_entity_poly.pdbx_seq_one_letter_code
_entity_poly.pdbx_strand_id
1 'polypeptide(L)'
;MVEDATLELTLIELISSRICHDLVGPVGAVNAGAELMGEDGVADDEALALMRKSGLEAARRLQLFRLAFGRAGSSADTKAMREAACQTYAAEGKVTLDWPDLPIDPAHGRIVLNMVMLAREALPFGGTLSVTRDSGKVTVLGEGKRAALRPEIMNVLEKEVTADALDPRNVQAFFLRKLAKLGGGVLSVLQQDGNIALIYG
;
A
#
# COMPACT_ATOMS: atom_id res chain seq x y z
N MET A 1 18.22 -20.69 -12.99
CA MET A 1 19.24 -20.16 -12.04
C MET A 1 19.61 -18.72 -12.36
N VAL A 2 20.06 -18.37 -13.58
CA VAL A 2 20.39 -16.97 -13.91
C VAL A 2 19.15 -16.08 -13.97
N GLU A 3 18.07 -16.57 -14.60
CA GLU A 3 16.79 -15.86 -14.74
C GLU A 3 16.09 -15.59 -13.39
N ASP A 4 16.35 -16.44 -12.40
CA ASP A 4 15.83 -16.32 -11.03
C ASP A 4 16.56 -15.22 -10.25
N ALA A 5 17.91 -15.20 -10.34
CA ALA A 5 18.72 -14.14 -9.74
C ALA A 5 18.45 -12.75 -10.34
N THR A 6 18.18 -12.67 -11.66
CA THR A 6 17.77 -11.42 -12.31
C THR A 6 16.45 -10.92 -11.74
N LEU A 7 15.45 -11.79 -11.61
CA LEU A 7 14.15 -11.43 -11.02
C LEU A 7 14.31 -10.95 -9.57
N GLU A 8 15.11 -11.63 -8.75
CA GLU A 8 15.36 -11.21 -7.37
C GLU A 8 15.93 -9.79 -7.28
N LEU A 9 16.95 -9.48 -8.09
CA LEU A 9 17.56 -8.15 -8.14
C LEU A 9 16.57 -7.09 -8.64
N THR A 10 15.82 -7.38 -9.71
CA THR A 10 14.77 -6.49 -10.22
C THR A 10 13.74 -6.18 -9.14
N LEU A 11 13.29 -7.18 -8.37
CA LEU A 11 12.32 -6.97 -7.30
C LEU A 11 12.88 -6.10 -6.17
N ILE A 12 14.13 -6.30 -5.78
CA ILE A 12 14.81 -5.48 -4.78
C ILE A 12 14.87 -4.02 -5.25
N GLU A 13 15.32 -3.79 -6.48
CA GLU A 13 15.42 -2.46 -7.09
C GLU A 13 14.06 -1.75 -7.18
N LEU A 14 13.02 -2.46 -7.64
CA LEU A 14 11.70 -1.89 -7.86
C LEU A 14 10.96 -1.59 -6.54
N ILE A 15 11.03 -2.49 -5.55
CA ILE A 15 10.46 -2.23 -4.22
C ILE A 15 11.22 -1.08 -3.53
N SER A 16 12.55 -1.03 -3.66
CA SER A 16 13.35 0.07 -3.11
C SER A 16 12.98 1.40 -3.78
N SER A 17 12.85 1.41 -5.10
CA SER A 17 12.41 2.57 -5.87
C SER A 17 11.02 3.04 -5.45
N ARG A 18 10.08 2.12 -5.22
CA ARG A 18 8.74 2.44 -4.76
C ARG A 18 8.73 3.07 -3.38
N ILE A 19 9.46 2.49 -2.43
CA ILE A 19 9.59 3.02 -1.06
C ILE A 19 10.23 4.41 -1.09
N CYS A 20 11.31 4.60 -1.85
CA CYS A 20 11.97 5.89 -1.99
C CYS A 20 11.03 6.93 -2.61
N HIS A 21 10.37 6.60 -3.73
CA HIS A 21 9.41 7.50 -4.39
C HIS A 21 8.33 8.00 -3.44
N ASP A 22 7.72 7.09 -2.67
CA ASP A 22 6.62 7.45 -1.79
C ASP A 22 7.06 8.23 -0.53
N LEU A 23 8.35 8.25 -0.21
CA LEU A 23 8.91 8.99 0.93
C LEU A 23 9.57 10.31 0.53
N VAL A 24 10.03 10.46 -0.71
CA VAL A 24 10.67 11.69 -1.19
C VAL A 24 9.78 12.91 -0.97
N GLY A 25 8.48 12.82 -1.26
CA GLY A 25 7.53 13.92 -1.05
C GLY A 25 7.47 14.42 0.40
N PRO A 26 7.03 13.59 1.37
CA PRO A 26 6.92 14.05 2.76
C PRO A 26 8.27 14.37 3.40
N VAL A 27 9.37 13.68 3.05
CA VAL A 27 10.72 14.04 3.55
C VAL A 27 11.17 15.39 2.99
N GLY A 28 10.95 15.64 1.69
CA GLY A 28 11.26 16.92 1.07
C GLY A 28 10.48 18.07 1.70
N ALA A 29 9.21 17.87 2.04
CA ALA A 29 8.39 18.86 2.74
C ALA A 29 8.86 19.17 4.16
N VAL A 30 9.47 18.20 4.87
CA VAL A 30 10.15 18.48 6.15
C VAL A 30 11.34 19.41 5.96
N ASN A 31 12.18 19.12 4.96
CA ASN A 31 13.36 19.97 4.68
C ASN A 31 12.95 21.37 4.24
N ALA A 32 11.95 21.49 3.37
CA ALA A 32 11.39 22.79 2.96
C ALA A 32 10.89 23.58 4.18
N GLY A 33 10.17 22.94 5.11
CA GLY A 33 9.76 23.60 6.35
C GLY A 33 10.94 24.06 7.21
N ALA A 34 12.05 23.30 7.26
CA ALA A 34 13.24 23.71 7.99
C ALA A 34 13.96 24.90 7.33
N GLU A 35 13.96 24.98 6.00
CA GLU A 35 14.52 26.11 5.24
C GLU A 35 13.74 27.41 5.48
N LEU A 36 12.41 27.33 5.65
CA LEU A 36 11.55 28.48 5.95
C LEU A 36 11.73 29.05 7.37
N MET A 37 12.42 28.36 8.28
CA MET A 37 12.58 28.83 9.66
C MET A 37 13.46 30.09 9.70
N GLY A 38 12.96 31.15 10.32
CA GLY A 38 13.65 32.44 10.38
C GLY A 38 13.71 33.20 9.06
N GLU A 39 12.98 32.77 8.02
CA GLU A 39 12.79 33.57 6.81
C GLU A 39 11.83 34.74 7.05
N ASP A 40 12.22 35.94 6.60
CA ASP A 40 11.38 37.12 6.73
C ASP A 40 10.05 36.93 5.98
N GLY A 41 8.95 37.06 6.72
CA GLY A 41 7.59 36.96 6.17
C GLY A 41 6.94 35.58 6.28
N VAL A 42 7.63 34.58 6.82
CA VAL A 42 7.04 33.29 7.22
C VAL A 42 7.02 33.19 8.74
N ALA A 43 5.86 32.83 9.31
CA ALA A 43 5.80 32.57 10.74
C ALA A 43 6.44 31.20 11.03
N ASP A 44 7.37 31.16 11.99
CA ASP A 44 8.02 29.90 12.42
C ASP A 44 6.99 28.80 12.80
N ASP A 45 5.83 29.19 13.32
CA ASP A 45 4.73 28.27 13.62
C ASP A 45 4.18 27.56 12.36
N GLU A 46 4.12 28.23 11.22
CA GLU A 46 3.68 27.64 9.94
C GLU A 46 4.72 26.64 9.41
N ALA A 47 6.01 27.02 9.48
CA ALA A 47 7.13 26.16 9.13
C ALA A 47 7.15 24.88 10.00
N LEU A 48 7.03 25.04 11.32
CA LEU A 48 6.93 23.92 12.26
C LEU A 48 5.71 23.03 12.02
N ALA A 49 4.56 23.62 11.69
CA ALA A 49 3.36 22.86 11.35
C ALA A 49 3.55 22.01 10.08
N LEU A 50 4.19 22.57 9.04
CA LEU A 50 4.54 21.84 7.82
C LEU A 50 5.50 20.68 8.10
N MET A 51 6.56 20.92 8.86
CA MET A 51 7.52 19.89 9.27
C MET A 51 6.83 18.76 10.04
N ARG A 52 6.01 19.10 11.04
CA ARG A 52 5.32 18.10 11.87
C ARG A 52 4.34 17.27 11.06
N LYS A 53 3.53 17.90 10.21
CA LYS A 53 2.56 17.20 9.34
C LYS A 53 3.28 16.22 8.42
N SER A 54 4.33 16.69 7.75
CA SER A 54 5.05 15.91 6.74
C SER A 54 5.89 14.79 7.36
N GLY A 55 6.53 15.05 8.51
CA GLY A 55 7.26 14.02 9.26
C GLY A 55 6.35 12.90 9.76
N LEU A 56 5.15 13.24 10.25
CA LEU A 56 4.15 12.24 10.62
C LEU A 56 3.62 11.46 9.41
N GLU A 57 3.46 12.10 8.25
CA GLU A 57 3.12 11.39 7.01
C GLU A 57 4.21 10.40 6.61
N ALA A 58 5.48 10.81 6.61
CA ALA A 58 6.62 9.92 6.32
C ALA A 58 6.66 8.72 7.29
N ALA A 59 6.47 8.96 8.60
CA ALA A 59 6.47 7.93 9.62
C ALA A 59 5.35 6.88 9.40
N ARG A 60 4.14 7.32 9.05
CA ARG A 60 3.00 6.44 8.76
C ARG A 60 3.26 5.59 7.51
N ARG A 61 3.77 6.19 6.43
CA ARG A 61 4.16 5.48 5.21
C ARG A 61 5.25 4.43 5.49
N LEU A 62 6.30 4.81 6.22
CA LEU A 62 7.35 3.88 6.65
C LEU A 62 6.79 2.70 7.45
N GLN A 63 5.87 2.95 8.38
CA GLN A 63 5.25 1.89 9.16
C GLN A 63 4.45 0.93 8.29
N LEU A 64 3.68 1.43 7.31
CA LEU A 64 2.99 0.59 6.33
C LEU A 64 3.96 -0.24 5.52
N PHE A 65 5.01 0.35 4.94
CA PHE A 65 6.00 -0.37 4.15
C PHE A 65 6.75 -1.42 4.96
N ARG A 66 7.05 -1.14 6.23
CA ARG A 66 7.69 -2.08 7.15
C ARG A 66 6.82 -3.32 7.39
N LEU A 67 5.50 -3.15 7.45
CA LEU A 67 4.53 -4.24 7.63
C LEU A 67 4.19 -4.95 6.30
N ALA A 68 4.13 -4.21 5.18
CA ALA A 68 3.74 -4.75 3.87
C ALA A 68 4.89 -5.45 3.14
N PHE A 69 6.09 -4.86 3.15
CA PHE A 69 7.27 -5.30 2.39
C PHE A 69 8.41 -5.81 3.27
N GLY A 70 8.50 -5.34 4.51
CA GLY A 70 9.55 -5.73 5.45
C GLY A 70 9.34 -7.11 6.08
N ARG A 71 10.42 -7.67 6.64
CA ARG A 71 10.40 -8.92 7.42
C ARG A 71 9.49 -8.83 8.65
N ALA A 72 9.33 -7.64 9.22
CA ALA A 72 8.45 -7.41 10.37
C ALA A 72 6.99 -7.79 10.08
N GLY A 73 6.55 -7.68 8.81
CA GLY A 73 5.23 -8.13 8.39
C GLY A 73 4.99 -9.63 8.54
N SER A 74 6.05 -10.45 8.53
CA SER A 74 5.93 -11.91 8.66
C SER A 74 5.69 -12.37 10.09
N SER A 75 5.95 -11.52 11.08
CA SER A 75 5.76 -11.82 12.52
C SER A 75 4.76 -10.90 13.21
N ALA A 76 4.25 -9.88 12.51
CA ALA A 76 3.28 -8.95 13.05
C ALA A 76 1.88 -9.58 13.07
N ASP A 77 1.08 -9.23 14.08
CA ASP A 77 -0.32 -9.60 14.11
C ASP A 77 -1.14 -8.74 13.13
N THR A 78 -2.29 -9.28 12.71
CA THR A 78 -3.21 -8.55 11.82
C THR A 78 -3.74 -7.27 12.46
N LYS A 79 -3.79 -7.21 13.80
CA LYS A 79 -4.20 -6.02 14.56
C LYS A 79 -3.27 -4.83 14.32
N ALA A 80 -1.95 -5.01 14.42
CA ALA A 80 -0.99 -3.94 14.17
C ALA A 80 -1.04 -3.45 12.71
N MET A 81 -1.29 -4.35 11.76
CA MET A 81 -1.48 -4.00 10.34
C MET A 81 -2.74 -3.17 10.12
N ARG A 82 -3.87 -3.60 10.71
CA ARG A 82 -5.12 -2.84 10.69
C ARG A 82 -4.93 -1.45 11.29
N GLU A 83 -4.36 -1.35 12.48
CA GLU A 83 -4.16 -0.06 13.16
C GLU A 83 -3.28 0.88 12.34
N ALA A 84 -2.18 0.39 11.76
CA ALA A 84 -1.33 1.18 10.90
C ALA A 84 -2.05 1.69 9.64
N ALA A 85 -2.85 0.83 8.99
CA ALA A 85 -3.64 1.21 7.81
C ALA A 85 -4.72 2.23 8.15
N CYS A 86 -5.51 1.99 9.21
CA CYS A 86 -6.56 2.91 9.66
C CYS A 86 -5.99 4.28 10.02
N GLN A 87 -4.89 4.34 10.80
CA GLN A 87 -4.24 5.60 11.17
C GLN A 87 -3.69 6.34 9.95
N THR A 88 -3.10 5.63 8.98
CA THR A 88 -2.54 6.23 7.77
C THR A 88 -3.64 6.87 6.93
N TYR A 89 -4.70 6.14 6.63
CA TYR A 89 -5.73 6.65 5.73
C TYR A 89 -6.67 7.65 6.38
N ALA A 90 -6.92 7.55 7.69
CA ALA A 90 -7.60 8.60 8.44
C ALA A 90 -6.81 9.93 8.38
N ALA A 91 -5.48 9.88 8.52
CA ALA A 91 -4.63 11.06 8.41
C ALA A 91 -4.54 11.61 6.97
N GLU A 92 -4.58 10.74 5.96
CA GLU A 92 -4.57 11.17 4.56
C GLU A 92 -5.90 11.79 4.12
N GLY A 93 -7.02 11.36 4.70
CA GLY A 93 -8.34 11.97 4.54
C GLY A 93 -9.05 11.76 3.20
N LYS A 94 -8.44 11.06 2.23
CA LYS A 94 -9.12 10.78 0.94
C LYS A 94 -9.99 9.53 0.96
N VAL A 95 -9.72 8.56 1.83
CA VAL A 95 -10.57 7.37 1.97
C VAL A 95 -10.95 7.12 3.41
N THR A 96 -12.11 6.52 3.59
CA THR A 96 -12.50 5.88 4.85
C THR A 96 -12.19 4.39 4.76
N LEU A 97 -11.42 3.85 5.71
CA LEU A 97 -11.16 2.43 5.80
C LEU A 97 -12.00 1.82 6.91
N ASP A 98 -12.92 0.94 6.53
CA ASP A 98 -13.65 0.04 7.43
C ASP A 98 -12.98 -1.33 7.44
N TRP A 99 -12.17 -1.59 8.47
CA TRP A 99 -11.54 -2.88 8.68
C TRP A 99 -11.82 -3.33 10.12
N PRO A 100 -12.88 -4.12 10.37
CA PRO A 100 -13.18 -4.60 11.71
C PRO A 100 -12.20 -5.69 12.18
N ASP A 101 -12.33 -6.09 13.44
CA ASP A 101 -11.55 -7.21 13.99
C ASP A 101 -12.06 -8.55 13.46
N LEU A 102 -11.54 -8.92 12.29
CA LEU A 102 -11.87 -10.16 11.61
C LEU A 102 -10.89 -11.26 12.02
N PRO A 103 -11.36 -12.51 12.18
CA PRO A 103 -10.49 -13.65 12.40
C PRO A 103 -9.70 -13.92 11.12
N ILE A 104 -8.52 -13.35 10.97
CA ILE A 104 -7.61 -13.56 9.84
C ILE A 104 -6.37 -14.25 10.38
N ASP A 105 -5.95 -15.35 9.75
CA ASP A 105 -4.70 -16.02 10.11
C ASP A 105 -3.54 -15.00 10.03
N PRO A 106 -2.72 -14.85 11.08
CA PRO A 106 -1.56 -13.95 11.05
C PRO A 106 -0.66 -14.16 9.82
N ALA A 107 -0.56 -15.39 9.30
CA ALA A 107 0.17 -15.69 8.07
C ALA A 107 -0.40 -15.01 6.82
N HIS A 108 -1.69 -14.67 6.83
CA HIS A 108 -2.39 -13.97 5.74
C HIS A 108 -2.57 -12.47 6.00
N GLY A 109 -2.29 -11.96 7.20
CA GLY A 109 -2.44 -10.54 7.52
C GLY A 109 -1.69 -9.62 6.54
N ARG A 110 -0.46 -10.02 6.16
CA ARG A 110 0.37 -9.28 5.19
C ARG A 110 -0.24 -9.24 3.78
N ILE A 111 -0.96 -10.29 3.38
CA ILE A 111 -1.69 -10.36 2.11
C ILE A 111 -2.82 -9.33 2.16
N VAL A 112 -3.63 -9.34 3.22
CA VAL A 112 -4.76 -8.41 3.40
C VAL A 112 -4.30 -6.97 3.45
N LEU A 113 -3.19 -6.67 4.13
CA LEU A 113 -2.60 -5.32 4.16
C LEU A 113 -2.22 -4.85 2.74
N ASN A 114 -1.58 -5.72 1.96
CA ASN A 114 -1.21 -5.40 0.58
C ASN A 114 -2.46 -5.24 -0.32
N MET A 115 -3.52 -6.02 -0.09
CA MET A 115 -4.81 -5.83 -0.78
C MET A 115 -5.40 -4.46 -0.44
N VAL A 116 -5.41 -4.06 0.83
CA VAL A 116 -5.88 -2.74 1.27
C VAL A 116 -5.08 -1.60 0.63
N MET A 117 -3.75 -1.72 0.57
CA MET A 117 -2.90 -0.72 -0.09
C MET A 117 -3.16 -0.64 -1.60
N LEU A 118 -3.30 -1.78 -2.27
CA LEU A 118 -3.57 -1.81 -3.71
C LEU A 118 -4.97 -1.30 -4.04
N ALA A 119 -5.97 -1.64 -3.22
CA ALA A 119 -7.32 -1.13 -3.35
C ALA A 119 -7.37 0.39 -3.17
N ARG A 120 -6.56 0.94 -2.27
CA ARG A 120 -6.41 2.38 -2.13
C ARG A 120 -5.88 3.04 -3.42
N GLU A 121 -4.89 2.45 -4.07
CA GLU A 121 -4.33 3.01 -5.32
C GLU A 121 -5.35 3.03 -6.46
N ALA A 122 -6.33 2.13 -6.43
CA ALA A 122 -7.44 2.12 -7.36
C ALA A 122 -8.43 3.28 -7.17
N LEU A 123 -8.32 4.06 -6.09
CA LEU A 123 -9.25 5.15 -5.72
C LEU A 123 -8.58 6.53 -5.86
N PRO A 124 -8.33 7.03 -7.10
CA PRO A 124 -7.59 8.28 -7.32
C PRO A 124 -8.32 9.52 -6.78
N PHE A 125 -9.65 9.46 -6.70
CA PHE A 125 -10.50 10.53 -6.17
C PHE A 125 -11.01 10.26 -4.74
N GLY A 126 -10.42 9.28 -4.05
CA GLY A 126 -10.91 8.86 -2.74
C GLY A 126 -12.15 7.96 -2.82
N GLY A 127 -12.75 7.69 -1.65
CA GLY A 127 -13.88 6.77 -1.52
C GLY A 127 -13.86 5.96 -0.23
N THR A 128 -14.44 4.77 -0.26
CA THR A 128 -14.50 3.85 0.87
C THR A 128 -13.72 2.59 0.56
N LEU A 129 -13.01 2.08 1.57
CA LEU A 129 -12.40 0.76 1.58
C LEU A 129 -13.10 -0.06 2.67
N SER A 130 -13.57 -1.25 2.35
CA SER A 130 -14.13 -2.18 3.34
C SER A 130 -13.42 -3.52 3.27
N VAL A 131 -13.13 -4.09 4.44
CA VAL A 131 -12.53 -5.42 4.58
C VAL A 131 -13.58 -6.34 5.19
N THR A 132 -13.91 -7.42 4.49
CA THR A 132 -14.87 -8.43 4.95
C THR A 132 -14.26 -9.82 4.89
N ARG A 133 -14.79 -10.74 5.69
CA ARG A 133 -14.45 -12.16 5.62
C ARG A 133 -15.74 -12.97 5.55
N ASP A 134 -15.90 -13.75 4.50
CA ASP A 134 -17.02 -14.66 4.33
C ASP A 134 -16.55 -16.00 3.75
N SER A 135 -17.11 -17.09 4.28
CA SER A 135 -16.85 -18.45 3.77
C SER A 135 -15.36 -18.79 3.60
N GLY A 136 -14.53 -18.30 4.53
CA GLY A 136 -13.08 -18.49 4.52
C GLY A 136 -12.28 -17.51 3.66
N LYS A 137 -12.95 -16.72 2.80
CA LYS A 137 -12.32 -15.73 1.91
C LYS A 137 -12.31 -14.36 2.54
N VAL A 138 -11.23 -13.61 2.33
CA VAL A 138 -11.13 -12.20 2.70
C VAL A 138 -11.32 -11.36 1.44
N THR A 139 -12.19 -10.35 1.52
CA THR A 139 -12.45 -9.40 0.44
C THR A 139 -12.07 -8.01 0.90
N VAL A 140 -11.32 -7.30 0.07
CA VAL A 140 -11.10 -5.86 0.19
C VAL A 140 -11.85 -5.19 -0.96
N LEU A 141 -12.91 -4.47 -0.64
CA LEU A 141 -13.73 -3.73 -1.58
C LEU A 141 -13.34 -2.25 -1.52
N GLY A 142 -13.04 -1.66 -2.67
CA GLY A 142 -12.86 -0.23 -2.84
C GLY A 142 -13.95 0.35 -3.72
N GLU A 143 -14.62 1.39 -3.23
CA GLU A 143 -15.72 2.06 -3.92
C GLU A 143 -15.42 3.54 -4.02
N GLY A 144 -15.54 4.12 -5.21
CA GLY A 144 -15.26 5.53 -5.42
C GLY A 144 -15.36 5.98 -6.86
N LYS A 145 -15.34 7.30 -7.05
CA LYS A 145 -15.42 7.90 -8.39
C LYS A 145 -14.24 7.43 -9.23
N ARG A 146 -14.54 6.78 -10.37
CA ARG A 146 -13.54 6.22 -11.30
C ARG A 146 -12.58 5.23 -10.61
N ALA A 147 -13.09 4.42 -9.67
CA ALA A 147 -12.31 3.34 -9.10
C ALA A 147 -11.87 2.36 -10.20
N ALA A 148 -10.56 2.17 -10.36
CA ALA A 148 -10.00 1.26 -11.35
C ALA A 148 -8.52 1.00 -11.07
N LEU A 149 -8.10 -0.25 -11.23
CA LEU A 149 -6.70 -0.61 -11.41
C LEU A 149 -6.30 -0.41 -12.88
N ARG A 150 -5.06 0.03 -13.09
CA ARG A 150 -4.51 0.21 -14.43
C ARG A 150 -4.30 -1.15 -15.11
N PRO A 151 -4.36 -1.24 -16.46
CA PRO A 151 -4.21 -2.51 -17.17
C PRO A 151 -2.91 -3.28 -16.84
N GLU A 152 -1.80 -2.56 -16.66
CA GLU A 152 -0.52 -3.14 -16.28
C GLU A 152 -0.53 -3.81 -14.89
N ILE A 153 -1.29 -3.25 -13.94
CA ILE A 153 -1.48 -3.82 -12.60
C ILE A 153 -2.37 -5.06 -12.69
N MET A 154 -3.48 -4.98 -13.42
CA MET A 154 -4.38 -6.11 -13.65
C MET A 154 -3.65 -7.28 -14.30
N ASN A 155 -2.85 -7.02 -15.32
CA ASN A 155 -2.09 -8.04 -16.04
C ASN A 155 -1.16 -8.83 -15.11
N VAL A 156 -0.50 -8.14 -14.17
CA VAL A 156 0.41 -8.76 -13.19
C VAL A 156 -0.34 -9.60 -12.15
N LEU A 157 -1.55 -9.19 -11.75
CA LEU A 157 -2.40 -9.94 -10.81
C LEU A 157 -2.96 -11.22 -11.43
N GLU A 158 -3.29 -11.18 -12.71
CA GLU A 158 -3.95 -12.29 -13.41
C GLU A 158 -2.95 -13.28 -14.05
N LYS A 159 -1.85 -12.79 -14.62
CA LYS A 159 -0.96 -13.59 -15.49
C LYS A 159 0.47 -13.63 -14.97
N GLU A 160 1.16 -14.74 -15.16
CA GLU A 160 2.62 -14.76 -14.95
C GLU A 160 3.29 -13.80 -15.93
N VAL A 161 4.22 -13.02 -15.41
CA VAL A 161 4.97 -12.00 -16.16
C VAL A 161 6.46 -12.21 -15.93
N THR A 162 7.27 -11.82 -16.91
CA THR A 162 8.73 -11.80 -16.78
C THR A 162 9.19 -10.56 -16.02
N ALA A 163 10.45 -10.56 -15.57
CA ALA A 163 11.05 -9.43 -14.87
C ALA A 163 10.97 -8.11 -15.68
N ASP A 164 11.14 -8.19 -17.01
CA ASP A 164 11.11 -7.02 -17.91
C ASP A 164 9.74 -6.32 -17.99
N ALA A 165 8.66 -7.00 -17.59
CA ALA A 165 7.32 -6.42 -17.53
C ALA A 165 7.04 -5.70 -16.20
N LEU A 166 7.97 -5.76 -15.24
CA LEU A 166 7.81 -5.14 -13.94
C LEU A 166 8.37 -3.72 -13.92
N ASP A 167 7.66 -2.83 -13.23
CA ASP A 167 8.07 -1.46 -12.99
C ASP A 167 7.69 -1.03 -11.55
N PRO A 168 8.08 0.17 -11.09
CA PRO A 168 7.75 0.61 -9.74
C PRO A 168 6.23 0.74 -9.46
N ARG A 169 5.39 0.80 -10.50
CA ARG A 169 3.94 0.97 -10.38
C ARG A 169 3.23 -0.36 -10.20
N ASN A 170 3.72 -1.43 -10.82
CA ASN A 170 3.08 -2.76 -10.77
C ASN A 170 3.78 -3.77 -9.83
N VAL A 171 4.98 -3.46 -9.34
CA VAL A 171 5.76 -4.36 -8.49
C VAL A 171 5.03 -4.78 -7.21
N GLN A 172 4.25 -3.88 -6.59
CA GLN A 172 3.45 -4.22 -5.41
C GLN A 172 2.41 -5.30 -5.74
N ALA A 173 1.77 -5.21 -6.90
CA ALA A 173 0.77 -6.17 -7.33
C ALA A 173 1.40 -7.54 -7.61
N PHE A 174 2.60 -7.55 -8.22
CA PHE A 174 3.38 -8.77 -8.40
C PHE A 174 3.72 -9.40 -7.05
N PHE A 175 4.22 -8.59 -6.13
CA PHE A 175 4.58 -8.99 -4.78
C PHE A 175 3.38 -9.59 -4.02
N LEU A 176 2.23 -8.92 -4.05
CA LEU A 176 0.97 -9.40 -3.46
C LEU A 176 0.56 -10.76 -4.03
N ARG A 177 0.65 -10.94 -5.36
CA ARG A 177 0.31 -12.21 -5.99
C ARG A 177 1.26 -13.35 -5.57
N LYS A 178 2.56 -13.08 -5.47
CA LYS A 178 3.53 -14.09 -4.98
C LYS A 178 3.28 -14.42 -3.50
N LEU A 179 2.92 -13.42 -2.67
CA LEU A 179 2.50 -13.67 -1.28
C LEU A 179 1.24 -14.55 -1.21
N ALA A 180 0.22 -14.27 -2.03
CA ALA A 180 -1.00 -15.07 -2.06
C ALA A 180 -0.71 -16.54 -2.40
N LYS A 181 0.14 -16.78 -3.41
CA LYS A 181 0.59 -18.13 -3.78
C LYS A 181 1.35 -18.83 -2.65
N LEU A 182 2.27 -18.12 -1.99
CA LEU A 182 3.01 -18.67 -0.85
C LEU A 182 2.10 -19.00 0.33
N GLY A 183 1.05 -18.20 0.54
CA GLY A 183 0.01 -18.42 1.55
C GLY A 183 -0.95 -19.57 1.24
N GLY A 184 -0.82 -20.21 0.07
CA GLY A 184 -1.63 -21.35 -0.37
C GLY A 184 -3.00 -20.99 -0.94
N GLY A 185 -3.30 -19.70 -1.14
CA GLY A 185 -4.58 -19.22 -1.64
C GLY A 185 -4.52 -18.65 -3.06
N VAL A 186 -5.69 -18.30 -3.57
CA VAL A 186 -5.87 -17.66 -4.88
C VAL A 186 -6.31 -16.22 -4.67
N LEU A 187 -5.61 -15.30 -5.34
CA LEU A 187 -6.02 -13.91 -5.43
C LEU A 187 -6.85 -13.71 -6.70
N SER A 188 -8.03 -13.14 -6.57
CA SER A 188 -8.91 -12.75 -7.67
C SER A 188 -9.23 -11.26 -7.59
N VAL A 189 -9.47 -10.66 -8.75
CA VAL A 189 -9.82 -9.24 -8.86
C VAL A 189 -11.11 -9.11 -9.65
N LEU A 190 -12.07 -8.37 -9.12
CA LEU A 190 -13.27 -7.96 -9.84
C LEU A 190 -13.27 -6.44 -9.94
N GLN A 191 -13.48 -5.91 -11.14
CA GLN A 191 -13.58 -4.48 -11.38
C GLN A 191 -14.82 -4.20 -12.20
N GLN A 192 -15.64 -3.27 -11.72
CA GLN A 192 -16.83 -2.75 -12.38
C GLN A 192 -16.84 -1.23 -12.23
N ASP A 193 -17.75 -0.53 -12.93
CA ASP A 193 -17.80 0.93 -12.89
C ASP A 193 -17.94 1.45 -11.45
N GLY A 194 -16.86 2.09 -10.97
CA GLY A 194 -16.81 2.69 -9.64
C GLY A 194 -16.41 1.76 -8.50
N ASN A 195 -16.21 0.46 -8.76
CA ASN A 195 -15.92 -0.54 -7.73
C ASN A 195 -14.78 -1.49 -8.12
N ILE A 196 -13.91 -1.80 -7.17
CA ILE A 196 -12.87 -2.83 -7.27
C ILE A 196 -12.91 -3.75 -6.05
N ALA A 197 -12.87 -5.06 -6.26
CA ALA A 197 -12.81 -6.05 -5.19
C ALA A 197 -11.59 -6.95 -5.38
N LEU A 198 -10.70 -6.97 -4.39
CA LEU A 198 -9.61 -7.93 -4.27
C LEU A 198 -10.10 -9.04 -3.33
N ILE A 199 -10.06 -10.29 -3.78
CA ILE A 199 -10.58 -11.44 -3.03
C ILE A 199 -9.46 -12.46 -2.88
N TYR A 200 -9.19 -12.88 -1.64
CA TYR A 200 -8.20 -13.90 -1.31
C TYR A 200 -8.84 -15.06 -0.55
N GLY A 201 -8.56 -16.29 -0.98
CA GLY A 201 -8.86 -17.51 -0.23
C GLY A 201 -8.73 -18.76 -1.07
#